data_AF-U6DTN0-F1
#
_entry.id   AF-U6DTN0-F1
#
_cell.length_a   1.000
_cell.length_b   1.000
_cell.length_c   1.000
_cell.angle_alpha   90.00
_cell.angle_beta   90.00
_cell.angle_gamma   90.00
#
_symmetry.space_group_name_H-M   'P 1'
#
loop_
_entity.id
_entity.type
_entity.pdbx_description
1 polymer ?
#
loop_
_entity_poly.entity_id
_entity_poly.type
_entity_poly.pdbx_seq_one_letter_code
_entity_poly.pdbx_strand_id
1 'polypeptide(L)'
;VLDGNSYEKAMKKQVDLKELSQSQKEPSLNDKKLPSVVNQGAQTWTQPRLCYLVKEGNSYGFSLKTVQGKKGVYMTDITPQGVAMKAGVLAGDH
;
A
#
# COMPACT_ATOMS: atom_id res chain seq x y z
N VAL A 1 -0.67 6.75 19.53
CA VAL A 1 0.80 6.69 19.64
C VAL A 1 1.15 5.28 20.11
N LEU A 2 2.02 4.56 19.41
CA LEU A 2 2.45 3.23 19.82
C LEU A 2 3.32 3.35 21.08
N ASP A 3 3.09 2.51 22.08
CA ASP A 3 3.86 2.47 23.30
C ASP A 3 5.28 1.95 23.04
N GLY A 4 6.28 2.45 23.79
CA GLY A 4 7.69 2.15 23.55
C GLY A 4 8.03 0.66 23.61
N ASN A 5 7.29 -0.11 24.42
CA ASN A 5 7.46 -1.56 24.53
C ASN A 5 7.04 -2.31 23.25
N SER A 6 6.03 -1.80 22.55
CA SER A 6 5.54 -2.39 21.30
C SER A 6 6.50 -2.11 20.13
N TYR A 7 7.11 -0.91 20.09
CA TYR A 7 8.16 -0.57 19.13
C TYR A 7 9.40 -1.48 19.27
N GLU A 8 9.90 -1.67 20.48
CA GLU A 8 11.07 -2.53 20.74
C GLU A 8 10.82 -4.00 20.37
N LYS A 9 9.61 -4.50 20.64
CA LYS A 9 9.21 -5.87 20.25
C LYS A 9 9.17 -6.04 18.73
N ALA A 10 8.71 -5.03 18.00
CA ALA A 10 8.70 -5.05 16.54
C ALA A 10 10.13 -5.02 15.97
N MET A 11 11.03 -4.22 16.54
CA MET A 11 12.43 -4.16 16.12
C MET A 11 13.20 -5.46 16.38
N LYS A 12 12.91 -6.15 17.49
CA LYS A 12 13.49 -7.49 17.77
C LYS A 12 13.01 -8.57 16.81
N LYS A 13 11.82 -8.41 16.24
CA LYS A 13 11.31 -9.30 15.20
C LYS A 13 11.83 -8.80 13.86
N GLN A 14 13.14 -8.99 13.63
CA GLN A 14 13.82 -8.64 12.39
C GLN A 14 13.16 -9.35 11.21
N VAL A 15 12.21 -8.68 10.55
CA VAL A 15 11.62 -9.15 9.29
C VAL A 15 12.56 -8.68 8.19
N ASP A 16 13.26 -9.62 7.55
CA ASP A 16 14.09 -9.30 6.40
C ASP A 16 13.17 -8.87 5.23
N LEU A 17 13.21 -7.58 4.91
CA LEU A 17 12.37 -6.95 3.88
C LEU A 17 12.63 -7.50 2.47
N LYS A 18 13.72 -8.24 2.28
CA LYS A 18 14.10 -8.83 0.99
C LYS A 18 13.28 -10.07 0.61
N GLU A 19 12.64 -10.75 1.56
CA GLU A 19 11.85 -11.96 1.30
C GLU A 19 10.46 -11.67 0.70
N LEU A 20 9.97 -10.42 0.77
CA LEU A 20 8.66 -10.04 0.22
C LEU A 20 8.61 -9.95 -1.31
N SER A 21 9.77 -9.89 -1.97
CA SER A 21 9.87 -9.74 -3.43
C SER A 21 9.93 -11.06 -4.20
N GLN A 22 10.12 -12.21 -3.53
CA GLN A 22 10.35 -13.49 -4.21
C GLN A 22 9.08 -14.33 -4.43
N SER A 23 7.92 -13.92 -3.92
CA SER A 23 6.64 -14.59 -4.21
C SER A 23 5.93 -13.98 -5.43
N GLN A 24 6.65 -13.79 -6.54
CA GLN A 24 6.04 -13.62 -7.86
C GLN A 24 6.50 -14.77 -8.77
N LYS A 25 5.90 -15.94 -8.58
CA LYS A 25 5.80 -16.95 -9.63
C LYS A 25 4.32 -17.11 -9.93
N GLU A 26 3.88 -16.52 -11.05
CA GLU A 26 2.54 -16.67 -11.61
C GLU A 26 2.13 -18.16 -11.66
N PRO A 27 1.01 -18.55 -11.04
CA PRO A 27 0.27 -19.73 -11.44
C PRO A 27 -0.95 -19.27 -12.23
N SER A 28 -0.99 -19.70 -13.48
CA SER A 28 -2.16 -19.69 -14.36
C SER A 28 -3.46 -20.01 -13.63
N LEU A 29 -4.49 -19.20 -13.92
CA LEU A 29 -5.93 -19.45 -13.79
C LEU A 29 -6.30 -20.85 -13.31
N ASN A 30 -6.92 -20.97 -12.13
CA ASN A 30 -7.93 -21.97 -11.80
C ASN A 30 -8.66 -21.60 -10.49
N ASP A 31 -9.98 -21.65 -10.56
CA ASP A 31 -10.96 -21.22 -9.56
C ASP A 31 -10.73 -21.74 -8.15
N LYS A 32 -10.40 -20.86 -7.19
CA LYS A 32 -10.68 -21.07 -5.76
C LYS A 32 -11.13 -19.78 -5.09
N LYS A 33 -12.46 -19.57 -5.11
CA LYS A 33 -13.18 -18.66 -4.22
C LYS A 33 -12.75 -18.92 -2.77
N LEU A 34 -11.99 -17.98 -2.19
CA LEU A 34 -11.80 -17.94 -0.74
C LEU A 34 -13.17 -17.75 -0.09
N PRO A 35 -13.53 -18.52 0.96
CA PRO A 35 -14.81 -18.33 1.63
C PRO A 35 -14.80 -16.96 2.31
N SER A 36 -15.56 -16.03 1.73
CA SER A 36 -15.97 -14.79 2.40
C SER A 36 -16.79 -15.21 3.62
N VAL A 37 -16.15 -15.18 4.80
CA VAL A 37 -16.87 -15.21 6.07
C VAL A 37 -17.66 -13.90 6.13
N VAL A 38 -18.93 -13.99 5.75
CA VAL A 38 -19.92 -12.93 5.93
C VAL A 38 -20.15 -12.76 7.43
N ASN A 39 -19.45 -11.80 8.03
CA ASN A 39 -19.92 -11.16 9.26
C ASN A 39 -20.70 -9.91 8.83
N GLN A 40 -22.02 -10.09 8.64
CA GLN A 40 -22.98 -9.02 8.47
C GLN A 40 -22.87 -8.07 9.68
N GLY A 41 -22.24 -6.91 9.48
CA GLY A 41 -22.12 -5.85 10.49
C GLY A 41 -20.72 -5.28 10.72
N ALA A 42 -19.67 -5.81 10.10
CA ALA A 42 -18.33 -5.25 10.25
C ALA A 42 -18.08 -4.12 9.24
N GLN A 43 -17.97 -2.88 9.73
CA GLN A 43 -17.28 -1.82 8.98
C GLN A 43 -15.95 -2.39 8.50
N THR A 44 -15.79 -2.56 7.19
CA THR A 44 -14.53 -3.04 6.61
C THR A 44 -13.51 -1.93 6.82
N TRP A 45 -12.75 -1.99 7.91
CA TRP A 45 -11.59 -1.13 8.07
C TRP A 45 -10.63 -1.47 6.92
N THR A 46 -10.48 -0.56 5.97
CA THR A 46 -9.49 -0.71 4.92
C THR A 46 -8.12 -0.61 5.57
N GLN A 47 -7.36 -1.69 5.53
CA GLN A 47 -5.99 -1.66 6.04
C GLN A 47 -5.16 -0.70 5.18
N PRO A 48 -4.35 0.19 5.78
CA PRO A 48 -3.49 1.08 5.02
C PRO A 48 -2.49 0.27 4.18
N ARG A 49 -2.14 0.81 3.01
CA ARG A 49 -1.24 0.15 2.06
C ARG A 49 0.16 0.73 2.21
N LEU A 50 1.14 -0.13 2.49
CA LEU A 50 2.55 0.29 2.49
C LEU A 50 3.09 0.24 1.07
N CYS A 51 3.20 1.39 0.42
CA CYS A 51 3.76 1.53 -0.93
C CYS A 51 5.23 1.96 -0.83
N TYR A 52 6.16 1.14 -1.34
CA TYR A 52 7.60 1.49 -1.38
C TYR A 52 7.97 2.00 -2.76
N LEU A 53 8.52 3.23 -2.83
CA LEU A 53 8.91 3.86 -4.09
C LEU A 53 10.41 4.14 -4.09
N VAL A 54 11.08 3.75 -5.18
CA VAL A 54 12.42 4.21 -5.52
C VAL A 54 12.29 5.29 -6.58
N LYS A 55 12.99 6.42 -6.39
CA LYS A 55 12.94 7.55 -7.32
C LYS A 55 13.46 7.11 -8.71
N GLU A 56 12.71 7.42 -9.76
CA GLU A 56 13.12 7.18 -11.15
C GLU A 56 13.40 8.52 -11.82
N GLY A 57 14.67 8.74 -12.20
CA GLY A 57 15.13 10.05 -12.69
C GLY A 57 14.85 11.16 -11.68
N ASN A 58 13.99 12.11 -12.05
CA ASN A 58 13.61 13.23 -11.18
C ASN A 58 12.20 13.13 -10.58
N SER A 59 11.52 11.98 -10.69
CA SER A 59 10.12 11.84 -10.27
C SER A 59 9.84 10.53 -9.53
N TYR A 60 8.74 10.52 -8.79
CA TYR A 60 8.13 9.30 -8.26
C TYR A 60 6.89 8.85 -9.07
N GLY A 61 6.51 9.60 -10.10
CA GLY A 61 5.39 9.23 -10.98
C GLY A 61 4.01 9.55 -10.42
N PHE A 62 3.88 10.57 -9.55
CA PHE A 62 2.61 11.14 -9.09
C PHE A 62 2.77 12.63 -8.76
N SER A 63 1.65 13.34 -8.67
CA SER A 63 1.52 14.71 -8.18
C SER A 63 0.75 14.75 -6.86
N LEU A 64 0.90 15.84 -6.12
CA LEU A 64 0.15 16.10 -4.89
C LEU A 64 -0.79 17.28 -5.11
N LYS A 65 -2.05 17.17 -4.69
CA LYS A 65 -3.00 18.28 -4.69
C LYS A 65 -3.72 18.44 -3.36
N THR A 66 -4.06 19.68 -3.04
CA THR A 66 -5.07 20.00 -2.01
C THR A 66 -6.40 20.27 -2.70
N VAL A 67 -7.51 19.86 -2.09
CA VAL A 67 -8.86 20.12 -2.61
C VAL A 67 -9.55 21.16 -1.74
N GLN A 68 -10.05 22.23 -2.34
CA GLN A 68 -10.77 23.28 -1.61
C GLN A 68 -11.93 22.69 -0.81
N GLY A 69 -12.02 23.05 0.47
CA GLY A 69 -13.05 22.54 1.38
C GLY A 69 -12.81 21.11 1.90
N LYS A 70 -11.68 20.47 1.56
CA LYS A 70 -11.28 19.17 2.12
C LYS A 70 -9.94 19.28 2.84
N LYS A 71 -9.83 18.61 3.99
CA LYS A 71 -8.58 18.53 4.74
C LYS A 71 -7.68 17.45 4.13
N GLY A 72 -6.43 17.80 3.85
CA GLY A 72 -5.40 16.84 3.44
C GLY A 72 -4.81 17.12 2.06
N VAL A 73 -3.87 16.26 1.68
CA VAL A 73 -3.21 16.25 0.38
C VAL A 73 -3.49 14.91 -0.27
N TYR A 74 -3.77 14.91 -1.56
CA TYR A 74 -4.18 13.74 -2.30
C TYR A 74 -3.24 13.47 -3.47
N MET A 75 -2.95 12.20 -3.72
CA MET A 75 -2.15 11.75 -4.87
C MET A 75 -2.96 11.88 -6.17
N THR A 76 -2.36 12.45 -7.21
CA THR A 76 -2.93 12.58 -8.57
C THR A 76 -1.91 12.30 -9.66
N ASP A 77 -2.34 12.35 -10.92
CA ASP A 77 -1.48 12.30 -12.11
C ASP A 77 -0.50 11.12 -12.07
N ILE A 78 -1.03 9.95 -11.70
CA ILE A 78 -0.24 8.72 -11.60
C ILE A 78 0.26 8.36 -12.99
N THR A 79 1.59 8.37 -13.16
CA THR A 79 2.23 8.05 -14.44
C THR A 79 1.97 6.59 -14.80
N PRO A 80 1.37 6.30 -15.96
CA PRO A 80 1.18 4.92 -16.43
C PRO A 80 2.49 4.16 -16.44
N GLN A 81 2.47 2.95 -15.86
CA GLN A 81 3.63 2.05 -15.75
C GLN A 81 4.84 2.65 -14.98
N GLY A 82 4.67 3.80 -14.34
CA GLY A 82 5.69 4.45 -13.51
C GLY A 82 5.84 3.79 -12.13
N VAL A 83 6.85 4.23 -11.37
CA VAL A 83 7.18 3.64 -10.07
C VAL A 83 6.04 3.75 -9.05
N ALA A 84 5.29 4.85 -9.01
CA ALA A 84 4.10 4.99 -8.18
C ALA A 84 3.04 3.93 -8.46
N MET A 85 2.66 3.76 -9.73
CA MET A 85 1.65 2.78 -10.13
C MET A 85 2.08 1.35 -9.77
N LYS A 86 3.34 1.01 -10.07
CA LYS A 86 3.91 -0.31 -9.75
C LYS A 86 4.00 -0.57 -8.25
N ALA A 87 4.28 0.47 -7.45
CA ALA A 87 4.28 0.41 -5.99
C ALA A 87 2.86 0.38 -5.39
N GLY A 88 1.83 0.50 -6.23
CA GLY A 88 0.44 0.46 -5.85
C GLY A 88 -0.17 1.82 -5.52
N VAL A 89 0.52 2.97 -5.64
CA VAL A 89 -0.11 4.28 -5.38
C VAL A 89 -1.30 4.48 -6.32
N LEU A 90 -2.44 4.88 -5.76
CA LEU A 90 -3.68 5.13 -6.48
C LEU A 90 -4.06 6.61 -6.43
N ALA A 91 -4.80 7.07 -7.44
CA ALA A 91 -5.37 8.41 -7.42
C ALA A 91 -6.37 8.54 -6.27
N GLY A 92 -6.21 9.59 -5.46
CA GLY A 92 -7.06 9.84 -4.29
C GLY A 92 -6.57 9.21 -2.98
N ASP A 93 -5.45 8.48 -2.99
CA ASP A 93 -4.72 8.18 -1.75
C ASP A 93 -4.39 9.50 -1.02
N HIS A 94 -4.33 9.45 0.31
CA HIS A 94 -4.14 10.60 1.21
C HIS A 94 -3.47 10.20 2.54
#